data_AF-A0A2G4FP89-F1
#
_entry.id   AF-A0A2G4FP89-F1
#
_cell.length_a   1.000
_cell.length_b   1.000
_cell.length_c   1.000
_cell.angle_alpha   90.00
_cell.angle_beta   90.00
_cell.angle_gamma   90.00
#
_symmetry.space_group_name_H-M   'P 1'
#
loop_
_entity.id
_entity.type
_entity.pdbx_description
1 polymer ?
#
loop_
_entity_poly.entity_id
_entity_poly.type
_entity_poly.pdbx_seq_one_letter_code
_entity_poly.pdbx_strand_id
1 'polypeptide(L)'
;MAIDSIRISFVNEIPLGVKPLREYTHPRKMVAVEVPEDALISRGIEVIFGEAMHESSTAISIKQDNIAITWQRNQVYVLCPLESRLDVLTALADFGFYEGELHRLESDVEAQEPQAEKDVGFAHRIHHRNKEHWQRFGETIERFTRDRLIYARLCPQLAFPSLTLSPKSRQFVSKLLRESNMEDRLEMYSDRLEALEELYEGANDRVADYRWYRGGHLLEWTIVIILIFEAIAMSCEFGLHIYELNRDSKSEVMDLSEEFEANITQVANDRVTFVKNSLDPKTLGVVKNLRVEEGRMDRKSGEVTPGSTLEKGLGNEAFQNIPIAGIKAMLLTDSKNEKIAQIQVLRASSKKAK
;
A
#
# COMPACT_ATOMS: atom_id res chain seq x y z
N MET A 1 35.26 67.66 -9.54
CA MET A 1 33.83 67.34 -9.79
C MET A 1 33.28 66.75 -8.51
N ALA A 2 32.08 67.13 -8.07
CA ALA A 2 31.44 66.52 -6.91
C ALA A 2 31.16 65.05 -7.22
N ILE A 3 31.56 64.16 -6.32
CA ILE A 3 31.16 62.76 -6.36
C ILE A 3 29.69 62.74 -5.93
N ASP A 4 28.84 62.27 -6.83
CA ASP A 4 27.40 62.13 -6.59
C ASP A 4 27.12 60.63 -6.46
N SER A 5 26.56 60.20 -5.33
CA SER A 5 26.25 58.80 -5.04
C SER A 5 24.73 58.60 -5.02
N ILE A 6 24.28 57.57 -5.71
CA ILE A 6 22.87 57.15 -5.75
C ILE A 6 22.79 55.69 -5.32
N ARG A 7 21.82 55.31 -4.51
CA ARG A 7 21.53 53.91 -4.22
C ARG A 7 20.29 53.43 -4.99
N ILE A 8 20.45 52.37 -5.77
CA ILE A 8 19.33 51.65 -6.39
C ILE A 8 18.93 50.52 -5.44
N SER A 9 17.69 50.56 -4.94
CA SER A 9 17.16 49.53 -4.04
C SER A 9 16.04 48.76 -4.70
N PHE A 10 15.94 47.46 -4.42
CA PHE A 10 14.85 46.62 -4.92
C PHE A 10 13.90 46.29 -3.78
N VAL A 11 12.65 46.74 -3.90
CA VAL A 11 11.64 46.66 -2.84
C VAL A 11 10.33 46.04 -3.36
N ASN A 12 9.58 45.38 -2.49
CA ASN A 12 8.29 44.78 -2.85
C ASN A 12 7.19 45.85 -3.05
N GLU A 13 7.30 46.97 -2.35
CA GLU A 13 6.33 48.07 -2.36
C GLU A 13 7.06 49.42 -2.46
N ILE A 14 6.48 50.36 -3.20
CA ILE A 14 7.07 51.68 -3.44
C ILE A 14 6.95 52.51 -2.16
N PRO A 15 8.06 52.99 -1.58
CA PRO A 15 8.01 53.88 -0.42
C PRO A 15 7.30 55.19 -0.77
N LEU A 16 6.55 55.74 0.19
CA LEU A 16 5.84 57.02 0.03
C LEU A 16 6.81 58.13 -0.38
N GLY A 17 6.50 58.81 -1.48
CA GLY A 17 7.30 59.94 -1.99
C GLY A 17 8.52 59.55 -2.84
N VAL A 18 8.77 58.26 -3.06
CA VAL A 18 9.89 57.79 -3.91
C VAL A 18 9.38 57.45 -5.31
N LYS A 19 10.07 57.95 -6.33
CA LYS A 19 9.74 57.65 -7.73
C LYS A 19 10.33 56.29 -8.13
N PRO A 20 9.53 55.37 -8.70
CA PRO A 20 10.06 54.12 -9.22
C PRO A 20 10.96 54.37 -10.43
N LEU A 21 12.12 53.73 -10.45
CA LEU A 21 12.97 53.64 -11.64
C LEU A 21 12.39 52.60 -12.61
N ARG A 22 11.97 51.45 -12.08
CA ARG A 22 11.44 50.33 -12.87
C ARG A 22 10.67 49.32 -12.04
N GLU A 23 9.63 48.74 -12.62
CA GLU A 23 8.87 47.63 -12.04
C GLU A 23 9.20 46.30 -12.75
N TYR A 24 9.30 45.24 -11.97
CA TYR A 24 9.58 43.87 -12.40
C TYR A 24 8.44 42.97 -11.95
N THR A 25 8.01 42.08 -12.84
CA THR A 25 6.98 41.06 -12.55
C THR A 25 7.55 39.65 -12.47
N HIS A 26 8.70 39.43 -13.10
CA HIS A 26 9.38 38.14 -13.17
C HIS A 26 10.87 38.32 -12.83
N PRO A 27 11.50 37.35 -12.15
CA PRO A 27 10.88 36.13 -11.60
C PRO A 27 10.01 36.39 -10.35
N ARG A 28 10.13 37.58 -9.74
CA ARG A 28 9.32 38.05 -8.61
C ARG A 28 8.90 39.50 -8.79
N LYS A 29 7.81 39.89 -8.14
CA LYS A 29 7.31 41.28 -8.16
C LYS A 29 8.23 42.15 -7.31
N MET A 30 8.97 43.05 -7.94
CA MET A 30 9.92 43.97 -7.30
C MET A 30 9.90 45.31 -8.01
N VAL A 31 10.28 46.37 -7.31
CA VAL A 31 10.42 47.71 -7.86
C VAL A 31 11.81 48.24 -7.55
N ALA A 32 12.53 48.65 -8.58
CA ALA A 32 13.77 49.42 -8.43
C ALA A 32 13.40 50.86 -8.10
N VAL A 33 13.93 51.37 -7.00
CA VAL A 33 13.73 52.74 -6.53
C VAL A 33 15.07 53.42 -6.29
N GLU A 34 15.10 54.71 -6.60
CA GLU A 34 16.22 55.58 -6.28
C GLU A 34 16.10 56.04 -4.83
N VAL A 35 17.10 55.76 -4.01
CA VAL A 35 17.08 56.07 -2.58
C VAL A 35 18.24 57.02 -2.26
N PRO A 36 17.98 58.15 -1.56
CA PRO A 36 19.04 59.01 -1.06
C PRO A 36 19.95 58.29 -0.07
N GLU A 37 21.22 58.69 -0.01
CA GLU A 37 22.27 58.06 0.79
C GLU A 37 21.93 57.95 2.31
N ASP A 38 21.14 58.90 2.83
CA ASP A 38 20.74 58.98 4.24
C ASP A 38 19.62 58.00 4.65
N ALA A 39 19.01 57.27 3.71
CA ALA A 39 17.99 56.29 4.05
C ALA A 39 18.63 55.01 4.60
N LEU A 40 18.53 54.83 5.91
CA LEU A 40 19.04 53.70 6.72
C LEU A 40 18.55 52.29 6.33
N ILE A 41 17.77 52.12 5.27
CA ILE A 41 17.02 50.89 5.00
C ILE A 41 17.07 50.53 3.51
N SER A 42 18.07 49.73 3.11
CA SER A 42 17.93 48.71 2.06
C SER A 42 19.28 48.10 1.67
N ARG A 43 19.29 46.78 1.43
CA ARG A 43 20.29 46.16 0.54
C ARG A 43 20.02 46.67 -0.88
N GLY A 44 21.06 47.14 -1.57
CA GLY A 44 20.93 47.74 -2.89
C GLY A 44 22.29 47.93 -3.55
N ILE A 45 22.26 48.51 -4.73
CA ILE A 45 23.44 48.76 -5.57
C ILE A 45 23.80 50.23 -5.43
N GLU A 46 25.02 50.48 -4.97
CA GLU A 46 25.55 51.84 -4.83
C GLU A 46 26.18 52.27 -6.16
N VAL A 47 25.66 53.36 -6.73
CA VAL A 47 26.11 53.93 -8.00
C VAL A 47 26.86 55.23 -7.71
N ILE A 48 28.15 55.24 -7.99
CA ILE A 48 29.06 56.35 -7.73
C ILE A 48 29.41 57.01 -9.06
N PHE A 49 29.02 58.27 -9.22
CA PHE A 49 29.35 59.06 -10.41
C PHE A 49 30.70 59.77 -10.24
N GLY A 50 31.68 59.47 -11.10
CA GLY A 50 33.02 60.07 -11.03
C GLY A 50 34.12 59.21 -11.66
N GLU A 51 35.37 59.63 -11.49
CA GLU A 51 36.53 58.83 -11.91
C GLU A 51 36.66 57.57 -11.05
N ALA A 52 36.61 56.40 -11.70
CA ALA A 52 36.82 55.11 -11.05
C ALA A 52 38.30 54.98 -10.64
N MET A 53 38.58 54.88 -9.34
CA MET A 53 39.95 54.77 -8.84
C MET A 53 40.48 53.35 -8.62
N HIS A 54 39.68 52.28 -8.76
CA HIS A 54 40.14 50.92 -8.44
C HIS A 54 39.83 49.89 -9.54
N GLU A 55 40.88 49.45 -10.23
CA GLU A 55 40.91 48.23 -11.02
C GLU A 55 40.98 47.02 -10.07
N SER A 56 39.83 46.51 -9.65
CA SER A 56 39.75 45.18 -9.05
C SER A 56 39.71 44.13 -10.17
N SER A 57 40.44 43.02 -10.03
CA SER A 57 40.48 41.96 -11.06
C SER A 57 39.15 41.22 -11.26
N THR A 58 38.15 41.46 -10.41
CA THR A 58 36.82 40.86 -10.46
C THR A 58 35.74 41.83 -10.97
N ALA A 59 36.11 43.06 -11.31
CA ALA A 59 35.18 44.08 -11.77
C ALA A 59 34.91 43.95 -13.28
N ILE A 60 33.64 43.99 -13.67
CA ILE A 60 33.24 44.04 -15.08
C ILE A 60 33.37 45.50 -15.51
N SER A 61 34.18 45.78 -16.52
CA SER A 61 34.41 47.15 -17.00
C SER A 61 34.00 47.28 -18.46
N ILE A 62 33.04 48.16 -18.73
CA ILE A 62 32.63 48.52 -20.09
C ILE A 62 33.03 49.97 -20.36
N LYS A 63 33.65 50.20 -21.52
CA LYS A 63 33.92 51.53 -22.05
C LYS A 63 33.24 51.67 -23.40
N GLN A 64 32.42 52.69 -23.58
CA GLN A 64 31.76 52.99 -24.85
C GLN A 64 31.58 54.51 -24.97
N ASP A 65 32.13 55.08 -26.04
CA ASP A 65 32.13 56.53 -26.28
C ASP A 65 32.71 57.30 -25.07
N ASN A 66 31.94 58.24 -24.51
CA ASN A 66 32.28 59.00 -23.30
C ASN A 66 31.67 58.38 -22.02
N ILE A 67 31.32 57.10 -22.06
CA ILE A 67 30.71 56.39 -20.94
C ILE A 67 31.59 55.23 -20.51
N ALA A 68 31.97 55.21 -19.24
CA ALA A 68 32.65 54.08 -18.61
C ALA A 68 31.82 53.60 -17.43
N ILE A 69 31.56 52.30 -17.35
CA ILE A 69 30.85 51.67 -16.25
C ILE A 69 31.73 50.54 -15.73
N THR A 70 32.01 50.55 -14.43
CA THR A 70 32.75 49.49 -13.74
C THR A 70 31.84 48.91 -12.67
N TRP A 71 31.39 47.67 -12.89
CA TRP A 71 30.47 46.94 -12.04
C TRP A 71 31.20 46.02 -11.07
N GLN A 72 30.82 46.09 -9.80
CA GLN A 72 31.20 45.18 -8.73
C GLN A 72 29.95 44.76 -7.95
N ARG A 73 30.01 43.61 -7.27
CA ARG A 73 28.87 42.91 -6.64
C ARG A 73 27.82 43.78 -5.93
N ASN A 74 28.20 44.92 -5.34
CA ASN A 74 27.26 45.88 -4.72
C ASN A 74 27.55 47.35 -5.06
N GLN A 75 28.55 47.62 -5.90
CA GLN A 75 29.03 48.96 -6.18
C GLN A 75 29.30 49.13 -7.67
N VAL A 76 28.89 50.25 -8.23
CA VAL A 76 29.05 50.57 -9.65
C VAL A 76 29.64 51.95 -9.78
N TYR A 77 30.77 52.05 -10.45
CA TYR A 77 31.38 53.33 -10.80
C TYR A 77 30.95 53.71 -12.21
N VAL A 78 30.42 54.92 -12.37
CA VAL A 78 29.90 55.42 -13.64
C VAL A 78 30.54 56.76 -13.98
N LEU A 79 31.18 56.81 -15.14
CA LEU A 79 31.55 58.05 -15.80
C LEU A 79 30.62 58.22 -17.00
N CYS A 80 29.73 59.20 -16.99
CA CYS A 80 28.84 59.48 -18.12
C CYS A 80 28.43 60.97 -18.20
N PRO A 81 28.08 61.48 -19.40
CA PRO A 81 27.45 62.80 -19.53
C PRO A 81 26.10 62.83 -18.80
N LEU A 82 25.74 64.00 -18.24
CA LEU A 82 24.48 64.22 -17.50
C LEU A 82 23.23 63.78 -18.29
N GLU A 83 23.22 64.02 -19.60
CA GLU A 83 22.12 63.64 -20.51
C GLU A 83 21.90 62.13 -20.58
N SER A 84 22.94 61.33 -20.33
CA SER A 84 22.88 59.87 -20.41
C SER A 84 22.63 59.19 -19.05
N ARG A 85 22.56 59.98 -17.97
CA ARG A 85 22.50 59.47 -16.60
C ARG A 85 21.27 58.57 -16.37
N LEU A 86 20.10 58.98 -16.86
CA LEU A 86 18.87 58.21 -16.70
C LEU A 86 18.88 56.89 -17.48
N ASP A 87 19.39 56.89 -18.71
CA ASP A 87 19.55 55.67 -19.51
C ASP A 87 20.53 54.69 -18.83
N VAL A 88 21.64 55.19 -18.29
CA VAL A 88 22.59 54.36 -17.56
C VAL A 88 21.96 53.81 -16.28
N LEU A 89 21.28 54.62 -15.48
CA LEU A 89 20.62 54.16 -14.24
C LEU A 89 19.55 53.10 -14.50
N THR A 90 18.72 53.26 -15.54
CA THR A 90 17.71 52.27 -15.91
C THR A 90 18.32 50.98 -16.45
N ALA A 91 19.43 51.06 -17.20
CA ALA A 91 20.21 49.90 -17.62
C ALA A 91 20.83 49.15 -16.42
N LEU A 92 21.44 49.88 -15.48
CA LEU A 92 22.03 49.30 -14.27
C LEU A 92 20.99 48.68 -13.35
N ALA A 93 19.80 49.28 -13.23
CA ALA A 93 18.70 48.69 -12.48
C ALA A 93 18.26 47.36 -13.10
N ASP A 94 18.11 47.29 -14.43
CA ASP A 94 17.70 46.07 -15.13
C ASP A 94 18.75 44.96 -15.02
N PHE A 95 20.00 45.29 -15.32
CA PHE A 95 21.12 44.35 -15.21
C PHE A 95 21.28 43.88 -13.76
N GLY A 96 21.30 44.79 -12.79
CA GLY A 96 21.47 44.47 -11.37
C GLY A 96 20.37 43.60 -10.79
N PHE A 97 19.14 43.80 -11.24
CA PHE A 97 18.03 42.95 -10.83
C PHE A 97 18.24 41.50 -11.29
N TYR A 98 18.45 41.28 -12.59
CA TYR A 98 18.55 39.92 -13.12
C TYR A 98 19.88 39.22 -12.78
N GLU A 99 20.99 39.96 -12.73
CA GLU A 99 22.28 39.44 -12.25
C GLU A 99 22.20 39.04 -10.78
N GLY A 100 21.53 39.84 -9.94
CA GLY A 100 21.28 39.51 -8.54
C GLY A 100 20.36 38.29 -8.36
N GLU A 101 19.36 38.11 -9.22
CA GLU A 101 18.52 36.90 -9.20
C GLU A 101 19.31 35.65 -9.58
N LEU A 102 20.15 35.72 -10.63
CA LEU A 102 21.02 34.61 -10.99
C LEU A 102 21.99 34.29 -9.86
N HIS A 103 22.63 35.31 -9.29
CA HIS A 103 23.57 35.12 -8.19
C HIS A 103 22.92 34.50 -6.95
N ARG A 104 21.66 34.86 -6.65
CA ARG A 104 20.89 34.21 -5.60
C ARG A 104 20.72 32.71 -5.88
N LEU A 105 20.31 32.35 -7.11
CA LEU A 105 20.14 30.95 -7.49
C LEU A 105 21.46 30.17 -7.42
N GLU A 106 22.54 30.73 -7.95
CA GLU A 106 23.89 30.14 -7.87
C GLU A 106 24.30 29.88 -6.42
N SER A 107 24.08 30.85 -5.54
CA SER A 107 24.41 30.73 -4.10
C SER A 107 23.52 29.71 -3.40
N ASP A 108 22.24 29.64 -3.76
CA ASP A 108 21.29 28.69 -3.20
C ASP A 108 21.67 27.25 -3.54
N VAL A 109 22.10 26.99 -4.79
CA VAL A 109 22.61 25.69 -5.25
C VAL A 109 23.93 25.33 -4.58
N GLU A 110 24.90 26.26 -4.55
CA GLU A 110 26.19 26.06 -3.89
C GLU A 110 26.03 25.69 -2.41
N ALA A 111 25.07 26.31 -1.71
CA ALA A 111 24.77 25.98 -0.33
C ALA A 111 24.21 24.56 -0.12
N GLN A 112 23.64 23.92 -1.16
CA GLN A 112 23.10 22.56 -1.07
C GLN A 112 24.14 21.47 -1.37
N GLU A 113 25.21 21.77 -2.08
CA GLU A 113 26.21 20.76 -2.50
C GLU A 113 26.81 19.96 -1.34
N PRO A 114 27.21 20.56 -0.20
CA PRO A 114 27.75 19.79 0.92
C PRO A 114 26.73 18.83 1.55
N GLN A 115 25.44 19.13 1.43
CA GLN A 115 24.39 18.24 1.91
C GLN A 115 24.12 17.12 0.90
N ALA A 116 24.13 17.45 -0.41
CA ALA A 116 23.98 16.47 -1.48
C ALA A 116 25.09 15.40 -1.42
N GLU A 117 26.35 15.80 -1.17
CA GLU A 117 27.47 14.87 -1.01
C GLU A 117 27.25 13.86 0.12
N LYS A 118 26.72 14.32 1.26
CA LYS A 118 26.35 13.44 2.38
C LYS A 118 25.18 12.52 2.04
N ASP A 119 24.28 13.00 1.18
CA ASP A 119 23.05 12.31 0.81
C ASP A 119 23.29 11.21 -0.23
N VAL A 120 24.38 11.24 -1.00
CA VAL A 120 24.77 10.18 -1.96
C VAL A 120 24.71 8.79 -1.35
N GLY A 121 25.27 8.60 -0.15
CA GLY A 121 25.29 7.30 0.53
C GLY A 121 23.89 6.78 0.87
N PHE A 122 22.95 7.68 1.16
CA PHE A 122 21.57 7.36 1.48
C PHE A 122 20.71 7.18 0.21
N ALA A 123 20.95 7.99 -0.82
CA ALA A 123 20.25 7.95 -2.10
C ALA A 123 20.41 6.60 -2.82
N HIS A 124 21.55 5.92 -2.65
CA HIS A 124 21.78 4.58 -3.21
C HIS A 124 21.36 3.42 -2.30
N ARG A 125 21.17 3.65 -0.98
CA ARG A 125 20.89 2.59 0.00
C ARG A 125 19.71 2.95 0.89
N ILE A 126 18.49 2.76 0.38
CA ILE A 126 17.26 3.00 1.14
C ILE A 126 17.10 1.97 2.26
N HIS A 127 17.18 2.45 3.50
CA HIS A 127 16.91 1.67 4.71
C HIS A 127 15.67 2.21 5.43
N HIS A 128 14.87 1.33 6.02
CA HIS A 128 13.66 1.73 6.77
C HIS A 128 13.96 2.64 7.99
N ARG A 129 15.17 2.55 8.55
CA ARG A 129 15.58 3.38 9.70
C ARG A 129 15.78 4.86 9.33
N ASN A 130 15.86 5.18 8.03
CA ASN A 130 16.20 6.51 7.54
C ASN A 130 14.97 7.27 7.01
N LYS A 131 13.77 7.01 7.56
CA LYS A 131 12.51 7.62 7.11
C LYS A 131 12.52 9.15 7.13
N GLU A 132 13.22 9.77 8.07
CA GLU A 132 13.35 11.23 8.15
C GLU A 132 14.02 11.82 6.90
N HIS A 133 14.95 11.08 6.28
CA HIS A 133 15.59 11.51 5.04
C HIS A 133 14.66 11.45 3.83
N TRP A 134 13.63 10.60 3.85
CA TRP A 134 12.72 10.42 2.72
C TRP A 134 11.84 11.65 2.49
N GLN A 135 11.31 12.22 3.57
CA GLN A 135 10.53 13.46 3.47
C GLN A 135 11.40 14.59 2.94
N ARG A 136 12.62 14.70 3.46
CA ARG A 136 13.58 15.71 3.03
C ARG A 136 13.94 15.58 1.53
N PHE A 137 14.11 14.36 1.00
CA PHE A 137 14.35 14.18 -0.45
C PHE A 137 13.21 14.74 -1.30
N GLY A 138 11.96 14.49 -0.89
CA GLY A 138 10.77 15.05 -1.54
C GLY A 138 10.73 16.58 -1.50
N GLU A 139 11.02 17.18 -0.33
CA GLU A 139 11.08 18.64 -0.17
C GLU A 139 12.22 19.26 -1.00
N THR A 140 13.38 18.60 -1.07
CA THR A 140 14.54 19.07 -1.84
C THR A 140 14.27 19.02 -3.35
N ILE A 141 13.71 17.92 -3.88
CA ILE A 141 13.40 17.85 -5.31
C ILE A 141 12.30 18.84 -5.71
N GLU A 142 11.32 19.09 -4.84
CA GLU A 142 10.31 20.13 -5.06
C GLU A 142 10.96 21.52 -5.14
N ARG A 143 11.93 21.80 -4.26
CA ARG A 143 12.69 23.05 -4.30
C ARG A 143 13.45 23.21 -5.61
N PHE A 144 14.19 22.19 -6.05
CA PHE A 144 14.92 22.26 -7.32
C PHE A 144 14.00 22.43 -8.53
N THR A 145 12.85 21.75 -8.53
CA THR A 145 11.80 21.95 -9.55
C THR A 145 11.34 23.42 -9.58
N ARG A 146 11.17 24.06 -8.42
CA ARG A 146 10.83 25.50 -8.35
C ARG A 146 11.96 26.38 -8.88
N ASP A 147 13.21 26.07 -8.52
CA ASP A 147 14.38 26.82 -8.98
C ASP A 147 14.57 26.68 -10.50
N ARG A 148 14.28 25.50 -11.09
CA ARG A 148 14.24 25.27 -12.54
C ARG A 148 13.19 26.13 -13.25
N LEU A 149 12.02 26.31 -12.64
CA LEU A 149 10.98 27.21 -13.19
C LEU A 149 11.40 28.69 -13.12
N ILE A 150 12.11 29.09 -12.06
CA ILE A 150 12.66 30.44 -11.95
C ILE A 150 13.74 30.65 -13.02
N TYR A 151 14.65 29.70 -13.18
CA TYR A 151 15.68 29.68 -14.22
C TYR A 151 15.07 29.83 -15.62
N ALA A 152 14.06 29.02 -15.95
CA ALA A 152 13.38 29.09 -17.25
C ALA A 152 12.75 30.47 -17.54
N ARG A 153 12.29 31.19 -16.51
CA ARG A 153 11.78 32.57 -16.63
C ARG A 153 12.89 33.60 -16.75
N LEU A 154 14.05 33.33 -16.15
CA LEU A 154 15.20 34.23 -16.13
C LEU A 154 15.98 34.18 -17.45
N CYS A 155 16.16 32.99 -18.04
CA CYS A 155 16.86 32.79 -19.32
C CYS A 155 16.48 33.80 -20.42
N PRO A 156 15.20 33.99 -20.79
CA PRO A 156 14.87 34.94 -21.87
C PRO A 156 15.18 36.40 -21.51
N GLN A 157 15.12 36.77 -20.22
CA GLN A 157 15.42 38.13 -19.75
C GLN A 157 16.93 38.42 -19.74
N LEU A 158 17.75 37.38 -19.53
CA LEU A 158 19.21 37.47 -19.57
C LEU A 158 19.79 37.26 -20.97
N ALA A 159 19.08 36.57 -21.87
CA ALA A 159 19.47 36.42 -23.27
C ALA A 159 19.24 37.72 -24.06
N PHE A 160 18.16 38.44 -23.76
CA PHE A 160 17.79 39.66 -24.47
C PHE A 160 17.42 40.78 -23.50
N PRO A 161 18.03 41.97 -23.63
CA PRO A 161 17.60 43.13 -22.86
C PRO A 161 16.12 43.43 -23.09
N SER A 162 15.46 43.87 -22.02
CA SER A 162 14.02 44.11 -22.06
C SER A 162 13.62 45.14 -23.12
N LEU A 163 12.53 44.86 -23.85
CA LEU A 163 12.01 45.75 -24.89
C LEU A 163 11.44 47.08 -24.35
N THR A 164 11.17 47.15 -23.05
CA THR A 164 10.67 48.37 -22.40
C THR A 164 11.76 49.42 -22.18
N LEU A 165 13.03 49.04 -22.34
CA LEU A 165 14.17 49.93 -22.23
C LEU A 165 14.36 50.78 -23.49
N SER A 166 14.92 51.98 -23.29
CA SER A 166 15.39 52.81 -24.41
C SER A 166 16.45 52.05 -25.23
N PRO A 167 16.61 52.34 -26.55
CA PRO A 167 17.63 51.69 -27.37
C PRO A 167 19.04 51.80 -26.78
N LYS A 168 19.36 52.95 -26.18
CA LYS A 168 20.66 53.21 -25.54
C LYS A 168 20.85 52.35 -24.28
N SER A 169 19.82 52.27 -23.43
CA SER A 169 19.84 51.41 -22.25
C SER A 169 20.00 49.93 -22.60
N ARG A 170 19.30 49.46 -23.64
CA ARG A 170 19.44 48.08 -24.13
C ARG A 170 20.86 47.77 -24.59
N GLN A 171 21.51 48.72 -25.25
CA GLN A 171 22.91 48.56 -25.69
C GLN A 171 23.87 48.39 -24.50
N PHE A 172 23.68 49.18 -23.42
CA PHE A 172 24.47 49.01 -22.20
C PHE A 172 24.21 47.66 -21.54
N VAL A 173 22.95 47.25 -21.41
CA VAL A 173 22.59 45.95 -20.83
C VAL A 173 23.18 44.80 -21.64
N SER A 174 23.06 44.80 -22.98
CA SER A 174 23.67 43.77 -23.84
C SER A 174 25.19 43.68 -23.63
N LYS A 175 25.86 44.82 -23.49
CA LYS A 175 27.30 44.84 -23.27
C LYS A 175 27.68 44.31 -21.89
N LEU A 176 26.94 44.72 -20.85
CA LEU A 176 27.13 44.22 -19.49
C LEU A 176 26.92 42.71 -19.39
N LEU A 177 25.84 42.19 -19.99
CA LEU A 177 25.53 40.75 -20.05
C LEU A 177 26.65 39.94 -20.73
N ARG A 178 27.22 40.50 -21.80
CA ARG A 178 28.33 39.86 -22.52
C ARG A 178 29.61 39.84 -21.69
N GLU A 179 30.02 40.98 -21.13
CA GLU A 179 31.26 41.05 -20.33
C GLU A 179 31.13 40.32 -18.98
N SER A 180 29.92 40.05 -18.51
CA SER A 180 29.67 39.24 -17.31
C SER A 180 29.66 37.73 -17.56
N ASN A 181 29.92 37.28 -18.80
CA ASN A 181 29.80 35.89 -19.24
C ASN A 181 28.48 35.24 -18.78
N MET A 182 27.37 35.95 -18.98
CA MET A 182 26.07 35.55 -18.42
C MET A 182 25.59 34.19 -18.94
N GLU A 183 25.90 33.88 -20.20
CA GLU A 183 25.55 32.62 -20.85
C GLU A 183 26.26 31.43 -20.19
N ASP A 184 27.59 31.49 -20.07
CA ASP A 184 28.39 30.45 -19.40
C ASP A 184 27.94 30.23 -17.94
N ARG A 185 27.60 31.31 -17.22
CA ARG A 185 27.09 31.22 -15.84
C ARG A 185 25.74 30.51 -15.75
N LEU A 186 24.84 30.80 -16.69
CA LEU A 186 23.53 30.15 -16.76
C LEU A 186 23.67 28.65 -17.08
N GLU A 187 24.56 28.30 -18.02
CA GLU A 187 24.87 26.91 -18.36
C GLU A 187 25.46 26.18 -17.14
N MET A 188 26.49 26.74 -16.50
CA MET A 188 27.11 26.14 -15.31
C MET A 188 26.12 25.97 -14.15
N TYR A 189 25.20 26.92 -13.96
CA TYR A 189 24.12 26.78 -12.98
C TYR A 189 23.16 25.63 -13.36
N SER A 190 22.75 25.55 -14.63
CA SER A 190 21.86 24.51 -15.13
C SER A 190 22.45 23.12 -14.92
N ASP A 191 23.73 22.94 -15.23
CA ASP A 191 24.44 21.67 -15.09
C ASP A 191 24.53 21.23 -13.61
N ARG A 192 24.85 22.18 -12.72
CA ARG A 192 24.89 21.90 -11.27
C ARG A 192 23.51 21.54 -10.74
N LEU A 193 22.47 22.26 -11.16
CA LEU A 193 21.09 21.98 -10.77
C LEU A 193 20.64 20.60 -11.26
N GLU A 194 20.98 20.23 -12.51
CA GLU A 194 20.65 18.92 -13.10
C GLU A 194 21.30 17.78 -12.32
N ALA A 195 22.60 17.87 -12.01
CA ALA A 195 23.28 16.84 -11.23
C ALA A 195 22.64 16.63 -9.84
N LEU A 196 22.15 17.70 -9.21
CA LEU A 196 21.43 17.62 -7.95
C LEU A 196 20.02 17.03 -8.14
N GLU A 197 19.27 17.45 -9.16
CA GLU A 197 17.96 16.91 -9.49
C GLU A 197 18.02 15.40 -9.71
N GLU A 198 18.95 14.91 -10.54
CA GLU A 198 19.13 13.48 -10.80
C GLU A 198 19.39 12.67 -9.53
N LEU A 199 20.20 13.19 -8.61
CA LEU A 199 20.49 12.53 -7.34
C LEU A 199 19.22 12.34 -6.51
N TYR A 200 18.42 13.40 -6.33
CA TYR A 200 17.24 13.36 -5.49
C TYR A 200 16.04 12.71 -6.17
N GLU A 201 15.89 12.82 -7.49
CA GLU A 201 14.90 12.07 -8.27
C GLU A 201 15.16 10.57 -8.12
N GLY A 202 16.38 10.11 -8.39
CA GLY A 202 16.73 8.70 -8.21
C GLY A 202 16.59 8.21 -6.77
N ALA A 203 16.85 9.07 -5.77
CA ALA A 203 16.59 8.74 -4.37
C ALA A 203 15.09 8.58 -4.09
N ASN A 204 14.27 9.50 -4.60
CA ASN A 204 12.83 9.51 -4.42
C ASN A 204 12.16 8.30 -5.10
N ASP A 205 12.59 7.95 -6.30
CA ASP A 205 12.12 6.76 -7.03
C ASP A 205 12.38 5.48 -6.24
N ARG A 206 13.59 5.31 -5.69
CA ARG A 206 13.93 4.15 -4.85
C ARG A 206 13.11 4.12 -3.55
N VAL A 207 12.79 5.28 -2.98
CA VAL A 207 11.87 5.36 -1.83
C VAL A 207 10.46 4.93 -2.24
N ALA A 208 9.97 5.37 -3.39
CA ALA A 208 8.67 4.98 -3.93
C ALA A 208 8.62 3.46 -4.18
N ASP A 209 9.66 2.89 -4.81
CA ASP A 209 9.80 1.46 -5.03
C ASP A 209 9.80 0.67 -3.71
N TYR A 210 10.54 1.14 -2.70
CA TYR A 210 10.55 0.50 -1.38
C TYR A 210 9.17 0.52 -0.72
N ARG A 211 8.45 1.64 -0.81
CA ARG A 211 7.07 1.75 -0.30
C ARG A 211 6.13 0.82 -1.04
N TRP A 212 6.26 0.74 -2.36
CA TRP A 212 5.46 -0.13 -3.21
C TRP A 212 5.71 -1.60 -2.90
N TYR A 213 6.97 -2.02 -2.78
CA TYR A 213 7.35 -3.39 -2.41
C TYR A 213 6.78 -3.80 -1.05
N ARG A 214 6.86 -2.91 -0.04
CA ARG A 214 6.30 -3.18 1.28
C ARG A 214 4.77 -3.23 1.28
N GLY A 215 4.12 -2.36 0.50
CA GLY A 215 2.67 -2.40 0.30
C GLY A 215 2.24 -3.70 -0.38
N GLY A 216 2.97 -4.13 -1.41
CA GLY A 216 2.76 -5.38 -2.12
C GLY A 216 2.88 -6.60 -1.21
N HIS A 217 3.94 -6.69 -0.41
CA HIS A 217 4.06 -7.80 0.54
C HIS A 217 3.00 -7.79 1.63
N LEU A 218 2.61 -6.63 2.14
CA LEU A 218 1.53 -6.57 3.13
C LEU A 218 0.21 -7.06 2.53
N LEU A 219 -0.07 -6.71 1.27
CA LEU A 219 -1.22 -7.22 0.52
C LEU A 219 -1.13 -8.74 0.33
N GLU A 220 0.03 -9.25 -0.08
CA GLU A 220 0.29 -10.68 -0.26
C GLU A 220 0.06 -11.47 1.04
N TRP A 221 0.64 -11.02 2.15
CA TRP A 221 0.43 -11.63 3.46
C TRP A 221 -1.04 -11.58 3.89
N THR A 222 -1.74 -10.48 3.59
CA THR A 222 -3.17 -10.36 3.88
C THR A 222 -3.98 -11.40 3.11
N ILE A 223 -3.69 -11.59 1.81
CA ILE A 223 -4.34 -12.61 0.98
C ILE A 223 -4.06 -14.02 1.53
N VAL A 224 -2.80 -14.33 1.87
CA VAL A 224 -2.43 -15.64 2.44
C VAL A 224 -3.18 -15.91 3.75
N ILE A 225 -3.27 -14.92 4.64
CA ILE A 225 -4.01 -15.05 5.91
C ILE A 225 -5.50 -15.34 5.64
N ILE A 226 -6.12 -14.63 4.71
CA ILE A 226 -7.53 -14.84 4.32
C ILE A 226 -7.73 -16.26 3.79
N LEU A 227 -6.86 -16.73 2.91
CA LEU A 227 -6.92 -18.10 2.35
C LEU A 227 -6.75 -19.18 3.43
N ILE A 228 -5.89 -18.95 4.43
CA ILE A 228 -5.75 -19.86 5.58
C ILE A 228 -7.05 -19.90 6.39
N PHE A 229 -7.67 -18.75 6.67
CA PHE A 229 -8.94 -18.71 7.38
C PHE A 229 -10.05 -19.44 6.62
N GLU A 230 -10.13 -19.26 5.31
CA GLU A 230 -11.07 -19.97 4.44
C GLU A 230 -10.84 -21.49 4.47
N ALA A 231 -9.59 -21.93 4.35
CA ALA A 231 -9.24 -23.35 4.41
C ALA A 231 -9.58 -23.97 5.77
N ILE A 232 -9.38 -23.24 6.87
CA ILE A 232 -9.78 -23.68 8.22
C ILE A 232 -11.30 -23.78 8.30
N ALA A 233 -12.05 -22.77 7.83
CA ALA A 233 -13.51 -22.79 7.84
C ALA A 233 -14.07 -23.97 7.04
N MET A 234 -13.56 -24.22 5.84
CA MET A 234 -13.94 -25.36 5.00
C MET A 234 -13.60 -26.69 5.66
N SER A 235 -12.44 -26.78 6.33
CA SER A 235 -12.05 -27.97 7.09
C SER A 235 -12.95 -28.21 8.31
N CYS A 236 -13.38 -27.15 9.00
CA CYS A 236 -14.32 -27.24 10.11
C CYS A 236 -15.71 -27.69 9.65
N GLU A 237 -16.23 -27.11 8.57
CA GLU A 237 -17.52 -27.50 7.98
C GLU A 237 -17.50 -28.98 7.56
N PHE A 238 -16.45 -29.40 6.86
CA PHE A 238 -16.26 -30.81 6.49
C PHE A 238 -16.15 -31.72 7.72
N GLY A 239 -15.40 -31.30 8.74
CA GLY A 239 -15.25 -32.04 9.99
C GLY A 239 -16.57 -32.19 10.75
N LEU A 240 -17.40 -31.15 10.79
CA LEU A 240 -18.74 -31.19 11.37
C LEU A 240 -19.65 -32.14 10.60
N HIS A 241 -19.64 -32.09 9.28
CA HIS A 241 -20.43 -33.00 8.44
C HIS A 241 -20.04 -34.47 8.65
N ILE A 242 -18.74 -34.77 8.75
CA ILE A 242 -18.26 -36.14 9.08
C ILE A 242 -18.67 -36.55 10.49
N TYR A 243 -18.63 -35.62 11.45
CA TYR A 243 -19.05 -35.89 12.82
C TYR A 243 -20.55 -36.22 12.91
N GLU A 244 -21.39 -35.48 12.18
CA GLU A 244 -22.84 -35.73 12.10
C GLU A 244 -23.14 -37.11 11.49
N LEU A 245 -22.50 -37.46 10.38
CA LEU A 245 -22.64 -38.80 9.78
C LEU A 245 -22.28 -39.93 10.75
N ASN A 246 -21.19 -39.77 11.50
CA ASN A 246 -20.78 -40.76 12.49
C ASN A 246 -21.73 -40.82 13.70
N ARG A 247 -22.30 -39.69 14.11
CA ARG A 247 -23.28 -39.62 15.19
C ARG A 247 -24.57 -40.33 14.81
N ASP A 248 -25.08 -40.08 13.61
CA ASP A 248 -26.33 -40.67 13.14
C ASP A 248 -26.17 -42.19 12.98
N SER A 249 -25.06 -42.64 12.39
CA SER A 249 -24.71 -44.07 12.34
C SER A 249 -24.62 -44.72 13.74
N LYS A 250 -24.05 -44.02 14.73
CA LYS A 250 -23.97 -44.54 16.10
C LYS A 250 -25.32 -44.54 16.83
N SER A 251 -26.23 -43.63 16.46
CA SER A 251 -27.58 -43.58 17.03
C SER A 251 -28.49 -44.69 16.49
N GLU A 252 -28.38 -45.04 15.20
CA GLU A 252 -29.06 -46.23 14.65
C GLU A 252 -28.58 -47.53 15.32
N VAL A 253 -27.31 -47.61 15.71
CA VAL A 253 -26.74 -48.77 16.41
C VAL A 253 -27.18 -48.84 17.89
N MET A 254 -27.66 -47.74 18.50
CA MET A 254 -28.13 -47.74 19.90
C MET A 254 -29.59 -48.17 20.07
N ASP A 255 -30.35 -48.35 18.99
CA ASP A 255 -31.75 -48.84 19.03
C ASP A 255 -31.87 -50.32 18.59
N LEU A 256 -30.77 -51.07 18.68
CA LEU A 256 -30.71 -52.46 18.24
C LEU A 256 -31.34 -53.40 19.28
N SER A 257 -32.63 -53.67 19.08
CA SER A 257 -33.18 -54.99 19.41
C SER A 257 -32.30 -56.08 18.82
N GLU A 258 -31.80 -57.00 19.65
CA GLU A 258 -30.94 -58.10 19.18
C GLU A 258 -31.81 -59.11 18.43
N GLU A 259 -31.60 -59.24 17.12
CA GLU A 259 -32.13 -60.34 16.32
C GLU A 259 -31.12 -61.50 16.32
N PHE A 260 -31.53 -62.68 16.77
CA PHE A 260 -30.65 -63.84 16.78
C PHE A 260 -31.38 -65.18 16.66
N GLU A 261 -30.69 -66.15 16.08
CA GLU A 261 -31.17 -67.52 15.92
C GLU A 261 -30.97 -68.32 17.21
N ALA A 262 -32.00 -69.04 17.65
CA ALA A 262 -31.92 -69.93 18.81
C ALA A 262 -32.88 -71.13 18.69
N ASN A 263 -32.63 -72.18 19.47
CA ASN A 263 -33.55 -73.30 19.64
C ASN A 263 -34.39 -73.09 20.90
N ILE A 264 -35.70 -72.91 20.74
CA ILE A 264 -36.65 -72.81 21.84
C ILE A 264 -36.87 -74.20 22.43
N THR A 265 -36.55 -74.38 23.71
CA THR A 265 -36.62 -75.68 24.41
C THR A 265 -37.81 -75.77 25.36
N GLN A 266 -38.30 -74.63 25.86
CA GLN A 266 -39.46 -74.61 26.75
C GLN A 266 -40.20 -73.27 26.67
N VAL A 267 -41.53 -73.31 26.75
CA VAL A 267 -42.39 -72.13 26.91
C VAL A 267 -43.29 -72.35 28.12
N ALA A 268 -43.22 -71.45 29.11
CA ALA A 268 -44.04 -71.51 30.32
C ALA A 268 -44.26 -70.12 30.91
N ASN A 269 -45.48 -69.82 31.35
CA ASN A 269 -45.84 -68.58 32.08
C ASN A 269 -45.28 -67.29 31.43
N ASP A 270 -45.53 -67.11 30.12
CA ASP A 270 -45.04 -65.95 29.34
C ASP A 270 -43.52 -65.77 29.34
N ARG A 271 -42.79 -66.87 29.50
CA ARG A 271 -41.34 -66.94 29.37
C ARG A 271 -40.95 -68.01 28.38
N VAL A 272 -39.91 -67.69 27.61
CA VAL A 272 -39.35 -68.58 26.58
C VAL A 272 -37.93 -68.91 27.00
N THR A 273 -37.65 -70.20 27.12
CA THR A 273 -36.30 -70.73 27.35
C THR A 273 -35.74 -71.20 26.02
N PHE A 274 -34.55 -70.74 25.69
CA PHE A 274 -33.90 -71.03 24.43
C PHE A 274 -32.40 -71.27 24.62
N VAL A 275 -31.81 -71.96 23.64
CA VAL A 275 -30.37 -72.22 23.54
C VAL A 275 -29.84 -71.56 22.26
N LYS A 276 -28.89 -70.63 22.43
CA LYS A 276 -28.20 -69.93 21.34
C LYS A 276 -26.83 -70.59 21.13
N ASN A 277 -26.52 -71.07 19.93
CA ASN A 277 -25.19 -71.60 19.54
C ASN A 277 -24.52 -72.54 20.56
N SER A 278 -25.27 -73.51 21.11
CA SER A 278 -24.78 -74.51 22.09
C SER A 278 -24.29 -73.96 23.44
N LEU A 279 -24.72 -72.75 23.82
CA LEU A 279 -24.52 -72.17 25.15
C LEU A 279 -25.59 -72.65 26.16
N ASP A 280 -25.39 -72.33 27.44
CA ASP A 280 -26.36 -72.65 28.49
C ASP A 280 -27.78 -72.10 28.19
N PRO A 281 -28.85 -72.81 28.59
CA PRO A 281 -30.22 -72.34 28.37
C PRO A 281 -30.47 -70.97 29.03
N LYS A 282 -31.04 -70.03 28.27
CA LYS A 282 -31.43 -68.70 28.76
C LYS A 282 -32.94 -68.53 28.70
N THR A 283 -33.52 -67.94 29.75
CA THR A 283 -34.98 -67.73 29.85
C THR A 283 -35.33 -66.25 29.90
N LEU A 284 -35.94 -65.73 28.84
CA LEU A 284 -36.42 -64.36 28.76
C LEU A 284 -37.95 -64.29 28.88
N GLY A 285 -38.47 -63.17 29.39
CA GLY A 285 -39.90 -62.88 29.34
C GLY A 285 -40.33 -62.43 27.96
N VAL A 286 -41.63 -62.47 27.66
CA VAL A 286 -42.17 -61.93 26.40
C VAL A 286 -42.88 -60.60 26.63
N VAL A 287 -42.94 -59.76 25.60
CA VAL A 287 -43.74 -58.53 25.64
C VAL A 287 -45.23 -58.85 25.55
N LYS A 288 -46.11 -57.96 26.05
CA LYS A 288 -47.56 -58.17 26.06
C LYS A 288 -48.18 -58.37 24.67
N ASN A 289 -47.56 -57.80 23.63
CA ASN A 289 -48.00 -57.89 22.24
C ASN A 289 -47.01 -58.72 21.40
N LEU A 290 -46.57 -59.85 21.94
CA LEU A 290 -45.63 -60.75 21.27
C LEU A 290 -46.17 -61.15 19.89
N ARG A 291 -45.36 -60.94 18.85
CA ARG A 291 -45.67 -61.41 17.50
C ARG A 291 -45.04 -62.77 17.28
N VAL A 292 -45.84 -63.77 16.92
CA VAL A 292 -45.38 -65.12 16.61
C VAL A 292 -45.77 -65.46 15.18
N GLU A 293 -44.78 -65.68 14.33
CA GLU A 293 -44.96 -65.83 12.89
C GLU A 293 -44.20 -67.06 12.39
N GLU A 294 -44.64 -67.64 11.26
CA GLU A 294 -43.83 -68.63 10.56
C GLU A 294 -42.70 -67.95 9.79
N GLY A 295 -41.45 -68.31 10.05
CA GLY A 295 -40.30 -67.82 9.27
C GLY A 295 -39.98 -68.75 8.11
N ARG A 296 -39.78 -68.21 6.91
CA ARG A 296 -39.22 -68.93 5.76
C ARG A 296 -37.80 -68.48 5.53
N MET A 297 -36.84 -69.38 5.73
CA MET A 297 -35.43 -69.13 5.49
C MET A 297 -35.09 -69.40 4.01
N ASP A 298 -34.55 -68.40 3.31
CA ASP A 298 -33.96 -68.60 1.99
C ASP A 298 -32.61 -69.31 2.14
N ARG A 299 -32.45 -70.45 1.47
CA ARG A 299 -31.23 -71.26 1.54
C ARG A 299 -30.02 -70.61 0.88
N LYS A 300 -30.21 -69.61 0.01
CA LYS A 300 -29.12 -68.94 -0.71
C LYS A 300 -28.59 -67.71 0.02
N SER A 301 -29.47 -66.87 0.56
CA SER A 301 -29.07 -65.67 1.29
C SER A 301 -28.92 -65.88 2.80
N GLY A 302 -29.55 -66.93 3.35
CA GLY A 302 -29.63 -67.13 4.80
C GLY A 302 -30.63 -66.19 5.49
N GLU A 303 -31.29 -65.31 4.75
CA GLU A 303 -32.29 -64.39 5.29
C GLU A 303 -33.60 -65.10 5.62
N VAL A 304 -34.24 -64.70 6.71
CA VAL A 304 -35.55 -65.19 7.13
C VAL A 304 -36.59 -64.16 6.73
N THR A 305 -37.58 -64.58 5.94
CA THR A 305 -38.73 -63.75 5.59
C THR A 305 -39.93 -64.09 6.48
N PRO A 306 -40.64 -63.09 7.02
CA PRO A 306 -41.83 -63.31 7.83
C PRO A 306 -42.96 -63.86 6.97
N GLY A 307 -43.56 -64.97 7.41
CA GLY A 307 -44.70 -65.63 6.81
C GLY A 307 -46.00 -65.29 7.55
N SER A 308 -46.96 -66.21 7.51
CA SER A 308 -48.25 -66.02 8.19
C SER A 308 -48.10 -66.02 9.71
N THR A 309 -48.85 -65.15 10.39
CA THR A 309 -48.98 -65.14 11.85
C THR A 309 -49.56 -66.47 12.34
N LEU A 310 -48.94 -67.06 13.38
CA LEU A 310 -49.42 -68.30 13.98
C LEU A 310 -50.61 -68.00 14.89
N GLU A 311 -51.79 -68.50 14.53
CA GLU A 311 -52.99 -68.41 15.37
C GLU A 311 -52.71 -69.00 16.76
N LYS A 312 -53.14 -68.28 17.82
CA LYS A 312 -52.90 -68.57 19.25
C LYS A 312 -51.50 -68.27 19.80
N GLY A 313 -50.57 -67.70 19.01
CA GLY A 313 -49.26 -67.25 19.52
C GLY A 313 -48.45 -68.36 20.20
N LEU A 314 -47.97 -68.12 21.43
CA LEU A 314 -47.28 -69.15 22.24
C LEU A 314 -48.17 -70.34 22.64
N GLY A 315 -49.50 -70.20 22.56
CA GLY A 315 -50.46 -71.29 22.79
C GLY A 315 -50.66 -72.20 21.58
N ASN A 316 -49.97 -71.95 20.46
CA ASN A 316 -50.03 -72.79 19.27
C ASN A 316 -49.51 -74.21 19.55
N GLU A 317 -50.07 -75.21 18.88
CA GLU A 317 -49.70 -76.64 19.04
C GLU A 317 -48.19 -76.89 18.88
N ALA A 318 -47.51 -76.08 18.05
CA ALA A 318 -46.07 -76.14 17.88
C ALA A 318 -45.30 -75.98 19.21
N PHE A 319 -45.76 -75.13 20.13
CA PHE A 319 -45.11 -74.89 21.42
C PHE A 319 -45.63 -75.78 22.55
N GLN A 320 -46.73 -76.52 22.32
CA GLN A 320 -47.26 -77.48 23.30
C GLN A 320 -46.49 -78.80 23.26
N ASN A 321 -45.96 -79.17 22.09
CA ASN A 321 -45.22 -80.42 21.86
C ASN A 321 -43.80 -80.14 21.35
N ILE A 322 -42.99 -79.43 22.15
CA ILE A 322 -41.61 -79.08 21.78
C ILE A 322 -40.77 -80.38 21.74
N PRO A 323 -40.13 -80.72 20.60
CA PRO A 323 -39.27 -81.89 20.51
C PRO A 323 -38.01 -81.72 21.38
N ILE A 324 -37.37 -82.83 21.76
CA ILE A 324 -36.15 -82.82 22.60
C ILE A 324 -35.03 -81.94 22.00
N ALA A 325 -34.96 -81.84 20.67
CA ALA A 325 -33.99 -81.01 19.95
C ALA A 325 -34.31 -79.49 19.97
N GLY A 326 -35.48 -79.09 20.48
CA GLY A 326 -35.98 -77.71 20.44
C GLY A 326 -36.56 -77.30 19.09
N ILE A 327 -37.19 -76.13 19.06
CA ILE A 327 -37.74 -75.50 17.86
C ILE A 327 -36.82 -74.39 17.41
N LYS A 328 -36.30 -74.49 16.20
CA LYS A 328 -35.44 -73.47 15.61
C LYS A 328 -36.25 -72.19 15.31
N ALA A 329 -35.83 -71.05 15.83
CA ALA A 329 -36.51 -69.78 15.65
C ALA A 329 -35.54 -68.60 15.57
N MET A 330 -35.95 -67.54 14.88
CA MET A 330 -35.34 -66.22 14.99
C MET A 330 -36.06 -65.44 16.08
N LEU A 331 -35.33 -64.94 17.06
CA LEU A 331 -35.84 -64.17 18.19
C LEU A 331 -35.40 -62.72 18.03
N LEU A 332 -36.35 -61.78 18.14
CA LEU A 332 -36.09 -60.36 18.24
C LEU A 332 -36.44 -59.91 19.65
N THR A 333 -35.50 -59.29 20.35
CA THR A 333 -35.75 -58.73 21.69
C THR A 333 -36.32 -57.32 21.63
N ASP A 334 -36.72 -56.76 22.78
CA ASP A 334 -36.98 -55.34 22.90
C ASP A 334 -35.67 -54.53 22.84
N SER A 335 -35.77 -53.19 22.73
CA SER A 335 -34.60 -52.30 22.67
C SER A 335 -33.69 -52.34 23.91
N LYS A 336 -34.08 -53.06 24.96
CA LYS A 336 -33.28 -53.30 26.17
C LYS A 336 -32.68 -54.70 26.24
N ASN A 337 -33.01 -55.57 25.27
CA ASN A 337 -32.61 -56.98 25.24
C ASN A 337 -33.06 -57.80 26.48
N GLU A 338 -34.14 -57.36 27.13
CA GLU A 338 -34.68 -57.97 28.36
C GLU A 338 -35.86 -58.89 28.08
N LYS A 339 -36.64 -58.60 27.04
CA LYS A 339 -37.83 -59.36 26.66
C LYS A 339 -37.83 -59.69 25.18
N ILE A 340 -38.49 -60.78 24.81
CA ILE A 340 -38.69 -61.15 23.41
C ILE A 340 -39.92 -60.40 22.88
N ALA A 341 -39.71 -59.67 21.79
CA ALA A 341 -40.71 -58.87 21.08
C ALA A 341 -41.33 -59.63 19.90
N GLN A 342 -40.55 -60.46 19.21
CA GLN A 342 -41.02 -61.28 18.08
C GLN A 342 -40.32 -62.65 18.04
N ILE A 343 -41.06 -63.67 17.62
CA ILE A 343 -40.57 -65.03 17.39
C ILE A 343 -40.97 -65.44 15.98
N GLN A 344 -39.98 -65.75 15.14
CA GLN A 344 -40.22 -66.34 13.82
C GLN A 344 -39.78 -67.80 13.85
N VAL A 345 -40.76 -68.72 13.82
CA VAL A 345 -40.52 -70.16 13.88
C VAL A 345 -40.03 -70.67 12.53
N LEU A 346 -38.81 -71.18 12.47
CA LEU A 346 -38.20 -71.68 11.24
C LEU A 346 -38.64 -73.12 10.97
N ARG A 347 -39.66 -73.29 10.12
CA ARG A 347 -40.07 -74.63 9.65
C ARG A 347 -39.12 -75.07 8.54
N ALA A 348 -38.51 -76.24 8.70
CA ALA A 348 -37.83 -76.91 7.60
C ALA A 348 -38.86 -77.17 6.49
N SER A 349 -38.64 -76.61 5.30
CA SER A 349 -39.51 -76.85 4.15
C SER A 349 -39.58 -78.35 3.89
N SER A 350 -40.69 -78.98 4.26
CA SER A 350 -40.98 -80.36 3.90
C SER A 350 -40.98 -80.43 2.39
N LYS A 351 -40.09 -81.25 1.81
CA LYS A 351 -40.12 -81.60 0.39
C LYS A 351 -41.58 -81.92 0.02
N LYS A 352 -42.16 -81.16 -0.92
CA LYS A 352 -43.34 -81.64 -1.65
C LYS A 352 -42.96 -83.01 -2.22
N ALA A 353 -43.60 -84.06 -1.71
CA ALA A 353 -43.65 -85.33 -2.40
C ALA A 353 -44.27 -85.07 -3.78
N LYS A 354 -43.70 -85.73 -4.78
CA LYS A 354 -44.00 -85.58 -6.21
C LYS A 354 -45.49 -85.67 -6.52
#